data_AF-A0AB34JV09-F1
#
_entry.id   AF-A0AB34JV09-F1
#
_cell.length_a   1.000
_cell.length_b   1.000
_cell.length_c   1.000
_cell.angle_alpha   90.00
_cell.angle_beta   90.00
_cell.angle_gamma   90.00
#
_symmetry.space_group_name_H-M   'P 1'
#
loop_
_entity.id
_entity.type
_entity.pdbx_description
1 polymer ?
#
loop_
_entity_poly.entity_id
_entity_poly.type
_entity_poly.pdbx_seq_one_letter_code
_entity_poly.pdbx_strand_id
1 'polypeptide(L)'
;MELIFDTIVDPTRTVRLRPGDPVTPEAQQLARKRLELAAIEDLADAAPPWRLLSERFSILEAELHARCLSISTLPPHEFLEPLRSARPACGEAELRHLLPSGLAALAEDANLARLRFQLVPARVSEGQFFACYFAHVNRHRRQVLPPLEHVQSSEDDWESFLSSPLARGDP
;
A
#
# COMPACT_ATOMS: atom_id res chain seq x y z
N MET A 1 4.75 66.87 5.95
CA MET A 1 4.74 66.05 4.72
C MET A 1 5.42 64.75 5.07
N GLU A 2 4.64 63.73 5.38
CA GLU A 2 5.11 62.39 5.72
C GLU A 2 5.47 61.65 4.41
N LEU A 3 6.68 61.09 4.36
CA LEU A 3 7.12 60.21 3.29
C LEU A 3 6.91 58.77 3.76
N ILE A 4 5.92 58.11 3.16
CA ILE A 4 5.63 56.69 3.30
C ILE A 4 6.63 55.94 2.40
N PHE A 5 7.44 55.05 2.97
CA PHE A 5 8.27 54.11 2.22
C PHE A 5 7.53 52.77 2.10
N ASP A 6 7.10 52.48 0.86
CA ASP A 6 6.62 51.16 0.46
C ASP A 6 7.74 50.12 0.55
N THR A 7 7.52 49.09 1.38
CA THR A 7 8.42 47.94 1.48
C THR A 7 7.95 46.87 0.51
N ILE A 8 8.59 46.80 -0.66
CA ILE A 8 8.39 45.75 -1.66
C ILE A 8 9.01 44.46 -1.12
N VAL A 9 8.18 43.47 -0.76
CA VAL A 9 8.62 42.13 -0.36
C VAL A 9 8.76 41.29 -1.62
N ASP A 10 10.01 40.94 -1.96
CA ASP A 10 10.39 40.11 -3.10
C ASP A 10 10.01 38.63 -2.85
N PRO A 11 9.11 38.04 -3.66
CA PRO A 11 8.61 36.67 -3.48
C PRO A 11 9.61 35.58 -3.94
N THR A 12 10.76 35.96 -4.48
CA THR A 12 11.74 35.01 -5.07
C THR A 12 12.86 34.61 -4.13
N ARG A 13 12.77 34.97 -2.85
CA ARG A 13 13.80 34.64 -1.85
C ARG A 13 13.74 33.17 -1.46
N THR A 14 14.31 32.31 -2.30
CA THR A 14 14.56 30.90 -2.01
C THR A 14 15.48 30.79 -0.81
N VAL A 15 14.90 30.51 0.35
CA VAL A 15 15.62 30.24 1.60
C VAL A 15 16.44 28.97 1.40
N ARG A 16 17.74 29.13 1.14
CA ARG A 16 18.72 28.04 1.18
C ARG A 16 18.93 27.65 2.64
N LEU A 17 18.22 26.61 3.08
CA LEU A 17 18.44 26.00 4.40
C LEU A 17 19.87 25.42 4.45
N ARG A 18 20.61 25.75 5.52
CA ARG A 18 21.95 25.21 5.75
C ARG A 18 21.82 23.72 6.11
N PRO A 19 22.70 22.84 5.61
CA PRO A 19 22.71 21.45 6.01
C PRO A 19 23.25 21.36 7.45
N GLY A 20 22.37 21.05 8.42
CA GLY A 20 22.76 20.84 9.81
C GLY A 20 21.78 21.36 10.87
N ASP A 21 20.72 22.08 10.48
CA ASP A 21 19.73 22.53 11.47
C ASP A 21 18.94 21.31 12.01
N PRO A 22 18.84 21.15 13.34
CA PRO A 22 18.09 20.06 13.93
C PRO A 22 16.63 20.19 13.51
N VAL A 23 16.12 19.15 12.82
CA VAL A 23 14.71 19.08 12.45
C VAL A 23 13.90 19.21 13.73
N THR A 24 13.19 20.33 13.89
CA THR A 24 12.41 20.59 15.08
C THR A 24 11.31 19.52 15.19
N PRO A 25 10.99 19.05 16.42
CA PRO A 25 9.92 18.06 16.62
C PRO A 25 8.58 18.54 16.04
N GLU A 26 8.36 19.86 16.03
CA GLU A 26 7.22 20.51 15.36
C GLU A 26 7.20 20.29 13.84
N ALA A 27 8.34 20.38 13.16
CA ALA A 27 8.45 20.11 11.72
C ALA A 27 8.19 18.63 11.40
N GLN A 28 8.61 17.71 12.27
CA GLN A 28 8.29 16.28 12.14
C GLN A 28 6.79 16.02 12.35
N GLN A 29 6.17 16.68 13.33
CA GLN A 29 4.74 16.58 13.58
C GLN A 29 3.91 17.16 12.42
N LEU A 30 4.32 18.29 11.86
CA LEU A 30 3.66 18.90 10.71
C LEU A 30 3.82 18.05 9.44
N ALA A 31 4.99 17.46 9.23
CA ALA A 31 5.22 16.53 8.12
C ALA A 31 4.35 15.28 8.25
N ARG A 32 4.27 14.70 9.45
CA ARG A 32 3.34 13.59 9.76
C ARG A 32 1.89 13.97 9.50
N LYS A 33 1.45 15.11 10.02
CA LYS A 33 0.07 15.58 9.88
C LYS A 33 -0.29 15.90 8.42
N ARG A 34 0.67 16.40 7.62
CA ARG A 34 0.49 16.62 6.17
C ARG A 34 0.38 15.30 5.39
N LEU A 35 1.20 14.31 5.74
CA LEU A 35 1.10 12.96 5.17
C LEU A 35 -0.23 12.29 5.53
N GLU A 36 -0.70 12.44 6.77
CA GLU A 36 -2.03 11.96 7.17
C GLU A 36 -3.15 12.65 6.39
N LEU A 37 -3.12 13.99 6.26
CA LEU A 37 -4.17 14.72 5.53
C LEU A 37 -4.20 14.39 4.03
N ALA A 38 -3.04 14.28 3.38
CA ALA A 38 -2.98 13.83 1.98
C ALA A 38 -3.45 12.38 1.84
N ALA A 39 -3.13 11.52 2.81
CA ALA A 39 -3.62 10.15 2.82
C ALA A 39 -5.13 10.06 3.05
N ILE A 40 -5.75 11.02 3.76
CA ILE A 40 -7.21 11.04 4.04
C ILE A 40 -8.04 11.30 2.77
N GLU A 41 -7.60 12.19 1.87
CA GLU A 41 -8.32 12.45 0.61
C GLU A 41 -8.29 11.22 -0.31
N ASP A 42 -7.16 10.51 -0.40
CA ASP A 42 -7.05 9.24 -1.13
C ASP A 42 -7.69 8.06 -0.37
N LEU A 43 -8.01 8.21 0.92
CA LEU A 43 -8.54 7.12 1.75
C LEU A 43 -10.00 6.80 1.44
N ALA A 44 -10.78 7.79 1.00
CA ALA A 44 -12.21 7.61 0.77
C ALA A 44 -12.48 6.50 -0.27
N ASP A 45 -11.59 6.36 -1.26
CA ASP A 45 -11.66 5.35 -2.31
C ASP A 45 -10.66 4.20 -2.10
N ALA A 46 -9.84 4.25 -1.06
CA ALA A 46 -8.83 3.23 -0.81
C ALA A 46 -9.50 1.93 -0.33
N ALA A 47 -9.34 0.88 -1.12
CA ALA A 47 -9.78 -0.45 -0.74
C ALA A 47 -8.69 -1.19 0.07
N PRO A 48 -9.06 -1.98 1.09
CA PRO A 48 -8.12 -2.84 1.79
C PRO A 48 -7.60 -3.94 0.85
N PRO A 49 -6.47 -4.58 1.17
CA PRO A 49 -5.76 -5.45 0.22
C PRO A 49 -6.50 -6.75 -0.14
N TRP A 50 -7.56 -7.11 0.57
CA TRP A 50 -8.41 -8.26 0.29
C TRP A 50 -9.54 -7.97 -0.70
N ARG A 51 -9.79 -6.70 -1.04
CA ARG A 51 -10.73 -6.34 -2.11
C ARG A 51 -10.08 -6.55 -3.46
N LEU A 52 -10.77 -7.25 -4.35
CA LEU A 52 -10.29 -7.62 -5.67
C LEU A 52 -11.11 -6.87 -6.72
N LEU A 53 -10.43 -6.14 -7.60
CA LEU A 53 -11.11 -5.36 -8.65
C LEU A 53 -11.73 -6.25 -9.74
N SER A 54 -11.40 -7.54 -9.77
CA SER A 54 -11.89 -8.47 -10.79
C SER A 54 -13.11 -9.23 -10.28
N GLU A 55 -14.23 -9.09 -10.98
CA GLU A 55 -15.47 -9.85 -10.69
C GLU A 55 -15.22 -11.37 -10.68
N ARG A 56 -14.34 -11.86 -11.56
CA ARG A 56 -13.97 -13.29 -11.64
C ARG A 56 -13.39 -13.82 -10.33
N PHE A 57 -12.69 -12.98 -9.58
CA PHE A 57 -12.07 -13.37 -8.32
C PHE A 57 -12.86 -12.91 -7.09
N SER A 58 -14.05 -12.31 -7.27
CA SER A 58 -14.90 -11.85 -6.16
C SER A 58 -15.23 -12.97 -5.16
N ILE A 59 -15.40 -14.20 -5.65
CA ILE A 59 -15.64 -15.40 -4.83
C ILE A 59 -14.48 -15.72 -3.86
N LEU A 60 -13.26 -15.23 -4.15
CA LEU A 60 -12.06 -15.45 -3.33
C LEU A 60 -11.83 -14.32 -2.32
N GLU A 61 -12.60 -13.22 -2.37
CA GLU A 61 -12.43 -12.10 -1.43
C GLU A 61 -12.66 -12.53 0.01
N ALA A 62 -13.67 -13.37 0.28
CA ALA A 62 -13.99 -13.81 1.63
C ALA A 62 -12.82 -14.63 2.25
N GLU A 63 -12.21 -15.51 1.45
CA GLU A 63 -11.07 -16.31 1.88
C GLU A 63 -9.82 -15.44 2.06
N LEU A 64 -9.54 -14.53 1.12
CA LEU A 64 -8.39 -13.63 1.21
C LEU A 64 -8.53 -12.69 2.42
N HIS A 65 -9.75 -12.17 2.67
CA HIS A 65 -10.08 -11.37 3.83
C HIS A 65 -9.80 -12.13 5.13
N ALA A 66 -10.31 -13.36 5.28
CA ALA A 66 -10.07 -14.18 6.45
C ALA A 66 -8.57 -14.42 6.71
N ARG A 67 -7.79 -14.68 5.65
CA ARG A 67 -6.33 -14.83 5.76
C ARG A 67 -5.64 -13.53 6.14
N CYS A 68 -6.02 -12.41 5.55
CA CYS A 68 -5.44 -11.11 5.89
C CYS A 68 -5.72 -10.71 7.35
N LEU A 69 -6.92 -10.99 7.87
CA LEU A 69 -7.24 -10.79 9.28
C LEU A 69 -6.41 -11.71 10.20
N SER A 70 -6.06 -12.92 9.75
CA SER A 70 -5.20 -13.81 10.55
C SER A 70 -3.80 -13.23 10.79
N ILE A 71 -3.29 -12.36 9.90
CA ILE A 71 -1.98 -11.71 10.04
C ILE A 71 -1.89 -10.91 11.33
N SER A 72 -2.95 -10.20 11.71
CA SER A 72 -2.96 -9.36 12.92
C SER A 72 -2.99 -10.16 14.22
N THR A 73 -3.22 -11.46 14.14
CA THR A 73 -3.14 -12.39 15.28
C THR A 73 -1.76 -13.02 15.45
N LEU A 74 -0.86 -12.84 14.47
CA LEU A 74 0.49 -13.38 14.53
C LEU A 74 1.27 -12.79 15.72
N PRO A 75 2.10 -13.60 16.40
CA PRO A 75 2.99 -13.06 17.41
C PRO A 75 4.00 -12.10 16.77
N PRO A 76 4.46 -11.04 17.48
CA PRO A 76 5.34 -10.02 16.91
C PRO A 76 6.58 -10.51 16.17
N HIS A 77 7.16 -11.64 16.60
CA HIS A 77 8.37 -12.18 15.98
C HIS A 77 8.10 -12.87 14.64
N GLU A 78 6.92 -13.45 14.45
CA GLU A 78 6.47 -14.03 13.16
C GLU A 78 5.97 -12.93 12.23
N PHE A 79 5.25 -11.93 12.75
CA PHE A 79 4.84 -10.77 11.97
C PHE A 79 6.05 -10.06 11.33
N LEU A 80 7.14 -9.92 12.09
CA LEU A 80 8.39 -9.27 11.65
C LEU A 80 9.36 -10.22 10.92
N GLU A 81 8.99 -11.47 10.64
CA GLU A 81 9.81 -12.44 9.90
C GLU A 81 10.31 -11.91 8.55
N PRO A 82 9.51 -11.18 7.73
CA PRO A 82 9.97 -10.66 6.44
C PRO A 82 11.19 -9.73 6.53
N LEU A 83 11.38 -8.99 7.63
CA LEU A 83 12.56 -8.15 7.84
C LEU A 83 13.83 -8.95 8.14
N ARG A 84 13.69 -10.23 8.52
CA ARG A 84 14.80 -11.13 8.84
C ARG A 84 15.23 -11.95 7.63
N SER A 85 14.28 -12.43 6.84
CA SER A 85 14.55 -13.28 5.67
C SER A 85 14.93 -12.50 4.41
N ALA A 86 14.48 -11.25 4.30
CA ALA A 86 14.90 -10.32 3.27
C ALA A 86 15.16 -8.96 3.91
N ARG A 87 15.73 -8.03 3.14
CA ARG A 87 15.69 -6.61 3.46
C ARG A 87 14.52 -6.01 2.67
N PRO A 88 13.25 -6.13 3.12
CA PRO A 88 12.16 -5.43 2.47
C PRO A 88 12.32 -3.95 2.85
N ALA A 89 13.23 -3.28 2.15
CA ALA A 89 13.25 -1.85 2.09
C ALA A 89 12.08 -1.47 1.18
N CYS A 90 10.88 -1.41 1.75
CA CYS A 90 9.81 -0.66 1.11
C CYS A 90 10.30 0.79 1.10
N GLY A 91 10.82 1.23 -0.05
CA GLY A 91 11.28 2.59 -0.21
C GLY A 91 10.12 3.56 0.05
N GLU A 92 10.43 4.81 0.42
CA GLU A 92 9.37 5.80 0.66
C GLU A 92 8.39 5.94 -0.51
N ALA A 93 8.89 5.80 -1.75
CA ALA A 93 8.06 5.84 -2.95
C ALA A 93 7.05 4.68 -3.01
N GLU A 94 7.49 3.45 -2.75
CA GLU A 94 6.61 2.27 -2.73
C GLU A 94 5.61 2.36 -1.58
N LEU A 95 6.07 2.82 -0.41
CA LEU A 95 5.22 2.99 0.75
C LEU A 95 4.06 3.96 0.47
N ARG A 96 4.29 5.06 -0.26
CA ARG A 96 3.22 6.00 -0.63
C ARG A 96 2.10 5.35 -1.43
N HIS A 97 2.40 4.39 -2.29
CA HIS A 97 1.39 3.67 -3.08
C HIS A 97 0.64 2.62 -2.25
N LEU A 98 1.30 2.05 -1.25
CA LEU A 98 0.72 1.02 -0.39
C LEU A 98 -0.05 1.59 0.81
N LEU A 99 0.29 2.82 1.23
CA LEU A 99 -0.25 3.43 2.44
C LEU A 99 -1.78 3.51 2.45
N PRO A 100 -2.46 3.97 1.38
CA PRO A 100 -3.92 4.09 1.40
C PRO A 100 -4.60 2.75 1.67
N SER A 101 -4.16 1.68 0.99
CA SER A 101 -4.69 0.33 1.20
C SER A 101 -4.36 -0.22 2.60
N GLY A 102 -3.17 0.09 3.12
CA GLY A 102 -2.76 -0.30 4.48
C GLY A 102 -3.57 0.42 5.57
N LEU A 103 -3.88 1.69 5.36
CA LEU A 103 -4.73 2.47 6.25
C LEU A 103 -6.20 2.01 6.19
N ALA A 104 -6.72 1.67 5.01
CA ALA A 104 -8.03 1.03 4.87
C ALA A 104 -8.09 -0.30 5.65
N ALA A 105 -7.03 -1.12 5.56
CA ALA A 105 -6.93 -2.34 6.35
C ALA A 105 -6.93 -2.09 7.87
N LEU A 106 -6.26 -1.03 8.33
CA LEU A 106 -6.25 -0.65 9.75
C LEU A 106 -7.60 -0.14 10.24
N ALA A 107 -8.39 0.50 9.38
CA ALA A 107 -9.73 0.96 9.70
C ALA A 107 -10.70 -0.22 9.90
N GLU A 108 -10.53 -1.30 9.14
CA GLU A 108 -11.38 -2.50 9.22
C GLU A 108 -10.90 -3.52 10.26
N ASP A 109 -9.59 -3.65 10.49
CA ASP A 109 -8.99 -4.61 11.44
C ASP A 109 -8.41 -3.91 12.70
N ALA A 110 -9.20 -3.89 13.76
CA ALA A 110 -8.80 -3.33 15.06
C ALA A 110 -7.59 -4.06 15.69
N ASN A 111 -7.39 -5.36 15.42
CA ASN A 111 -6.23 -6.08 15.91
C ASN A 111 -4.95 -5.61 15.21
N LEU A 112 -5.04 -5.33 13.91
CA LEU A 112 -3.92 -4.79 13.14
C LEU A 112 -3.54 -3.40 13.65
N ALA A 113 -4.53 -2.55 13.97
CA ALA A 113 -4.30 -1.24 14.57
C ALA A 113 -3.61 -1.34 15.94
N ARG A 114 -4.06 -2.29 16.78
CA ARG A 114 -3.41 -2.57 18.07
C ARG A 114 -1.99 -3.08 17.90
N LEU A 115 -1.75 -3.97 16.93
CA LEU A 115 -0.42 -4.49 16.62
C LEU A 115 0.50 -3.37 16.13
N ARG A 116 0.02 -2.47 15.26
CA ARG A 116 0.75 -1.27 14.81
C ARG A 116 1.15 -0.41 16.00
N PHE A 117 0.22 -0.11 16.90
CA PHE A 117 0.48 0.71 18.10
C PHE A 117 1.55 0.08 19.01
N GLN A 118 1.59 -1.25 19.12
CA GLN A 118 2.59 -1.95 19.93
C GLN A 118 3.98 -1.97 19.28
N LEU A 119 4.06 -2.04 17.96
CA LEU A 119 5.32 -2.22 17.23
C LEU A 119 5.93 -0.90 16.73
N VAL A 120 5.12 0.11 16.46
CA VAL A 120 5.55 1.40 15.88
C VAL A 120 5.36 2.52 16.91
N PRO A 121 6.39 3.34 17.21
CA PRO A 121 7.78 3.26 16.71
C PRO A 121 8.69 2.35 17.55
N ALA A 122 8.15 1.60 18.52
CA ALA A 122 8.94 0.95 19.56
C ALA A 122 9.93 -0.11 19.06
N ARG A 123 9.60 -0.83 17.98
CA ARG A 123 10.41 -1.93 17.42
C ARG A 123 10.80 -1.71 15.97
N VAL A 124 9.93 -1.09 15.19
CA VAL A 124 10.13 -0.86 13.75
C VAL A 124 9.59 0.51 13.33
N SER A 125 10.08 1.03 12.21
CA SER A 125 9.48 2.20 11.58
C SER A 125 8.12 1.86 10.96
N GLU A 126 7.33 2.88 10.66
CA GLU A 126 6.03 2.72 10.01
C GLU A 126 6.14 2.05 8.63
N GLY A 127 7.13 2.45 7.83
CA GLY A 127 7.40 1.81 6.54
C GLY A 127 7.78 0.34 6.66
N GLN A 128 8.57 -0.02 7.66
CA GLN A 128 8.92 -1.42 7.94
C GLN A 128 7.71 -2.24 8.40
N PHE A 129 6.82 -1.66 9.21
CA PHE A 129 5.59 -2.31 9.63
C PHE A 129 4.71 -2.65 8.43
N PHE A 130 4.45 -1.68 7.54
CA PHE A 130 3.64 -1.93 6.34
C PHE A 130 4.35 -2.86 5.36
N ALA A 131 5.67 -2.79 5.21
CA ALA A 131 6.44 -3.73 4.40
C ALA A 131 6.24 -5.19 4.85
N CYS A 132 6.30 -5.44 6.17
CA CYS A 132 6.00 -6.76 6.74
C CYS A 132 4.55 -7.18 6.47
N TYR A 133 3.60 -6.28 6.74
CA TYR A 133 2.19 -6.56 6.52
C TYR A 133 1.90 -6.95 5.07
N PHE A 134 2.35 -6.15 4.11
CA PHE A 134 2.15 -6.43 2.69
C PHE A 134 2.93 -7.65 2.19
N ALA A 135 4.07 -7.99 2.79
CA ALA A 135 4.75 -9.25 2.49
C ALA A 135 3.90 -10.47 2.86
N HIS A 136 3.24 -10.46 4.03
CA HIS A 136 2.32 -11.52 4.45
C HIS A 136 1.05 -11.55 3.58
N VAL A 137 0.47 -10.40 3.28
CA VAL A 137 -0.66 -10.27 2.33
C VAL A 137 -0.30 -10.89 0.98
N ASN A 138 0.86 -10.53 0.42
CA ASN A 138 1.32 -11.05 -0.87
C ASN A 138 1.62 -12.56 -0.83
N ARG A 139 2.01 -13.10 0.32
CA ARG A 139 2.14 -14.55 0.53
C ARG A 139 0.77 -15.22 0.45
N HIS A 140 -0.25 -14.68 1.12
CA HIS A 140 -1.62 -15.20 1.03
C HIS A 140 -2.23 -15.05 -0.36
N ARG A 141 -2.05 -13.90 -1.02
CA ARG A 141 -2.52 -13.69 -2.40
C ARG A 141 -1.98 -14.74 -3.36
N ARG A 142 -0.68 -15.07 -3.26
CA ARG A 142 -0.04 -16.12 -4.08
C ARG A 142 -0.56 -17.54 -3.80
N GLN A 143 -1.14 -17.79 -2.63
CA GLN A 143 -1.72 -19.09 -2.27
C GLN A 143 -3.19 -19.21 -2.71
N VAL A 144 -3.93 -18.09 -2.73
CA VAL A 144 -5.37 -18.07 -3.02
C VAL A 144 -5.64 -17.82 -4.50
N LEU A 145 -4.91 -16.89 -5.11
CA LEU A 145 -5.11 -16.52 -6.51
C LEU A 145 -4.31 -17.46 -7.42
N PRO A 146 -4.89 -17.90 -8.55
CA PRO A 146 -4.13 -18.67 -9.53
C PRO A 146 -2.95 -17.84 -10.06
N PRO A 147 -1.83 -18.48 -10.45
CA PRO A 147 -0.73 -17.79 -11.10
C PRO A 147 -1.23 -17.00 -12.30
N LEU A 148 -0.89 -15.70 -12.38
CA LEU A 148 -1.32 -14.81 -13.46
C LEU A 148 -0.80 -15.28 -14.84
N GLU A 149 0.19 -16.16 -14.88
CA GLU A 149 0.79 -16.71 -16.09
C GLU A 149 -0.15 -17.62 -16.90
N HIS A 150 -1.24 -18.11 -16.30
CA HIS A 150 -2.18 -19.03 -16.97
C HIS A 150 -3.46 -18.35 -17.48
N VAL A 151 -3.50 -17.01 -17.55
CA VAL A 151 -4.54 -16.32 -18.31
C VAL A 151 -4.13 -16.32 -19.78
N GLN A 152 -4.17 -17.49 -20.42
CA GLN A 152 -4.34 -17.52 -21.88
C GLN A 152 -5.62 -16.72 -22.15
N SER A 153 -5.53 -15.71 -23.00
CA SER A 153 -6.69 -14.91 -23.35
C SER A 153 -7.73 -15.88 -23.89
N SER A 154 -8.94 -15.92 -23.31
CA SER A 154 -10.00 -16.77 -23.84
C SER A 154 -10.33 -16.43 -25.30
N GLU A 155 -9.89 -15.27 -25.79
CA GLU A 155 -9.95 -14.90 -27.20
C GLU A 155 -9.08 -15.81 -28.08
N ASP A 156 -7.88 -16.19 -27.62
CA ASP A 156 -7.00 -17.12 -28.34
C ASP A 156 -7.61 -18.54 -28.39
N ASP A 157 -8.31 -18.94 -27.33
CA ASP A 157 -9.01 -20.24 -27.28
C ASP A 157 -10.20 -20.29 -28.23
N TRP A 158 -10.94 -19.18 -28.38
CA TRP A 158 -12.03 -19.08 -29.36
C TRP A 158 -11.51 -19.03 -30.80
N GLU A 159 -10.45 -18.28 -31.07
CA GLU A 159 -9.82 -18.26 -32.40
C GLU A 159 -9.21 -19.61 -32.78
N SER A 160 -8.59 -20.30 -31.81
CA SER A 160 -8.08 -21.68 -31.97
C SER A 160 -9.22 -22.67 -32.26
N PHE A 161 -10.35 -22.55 -31.55
CA PHE A 161 -11.55 -23.35 -31.83
C PHE A 161 -12.12 -23.10 -33.23
N LEU A 162 -12.26 -21.84 -33.66
CA LEU A 162 -12.74 -21.48 -35.00
C LEU A 162 -11.77 -21.90 -36.11
N SER A 163 -10.48 -21.92 -35.81
CA SER A 163 -9.43 -22.37 -36.73
C SER A 163 -9.25 -23.88 -36.74
N SER A 164 -9.93 -24.61 -35.84
CA SER A 164 -9.82 -26.06 -35.73
C SER A 164 -10.46 -26.74 -36.97
N PRO A 165 -9.74 -27.66 -37.64
CA PRO A 165 -10.21 -28.31 -38.86
C PRO A 165 -11.47 -29.17 -38.66
N LEU A 166 -11.88 -29.43 -37.41
CA LEU A 166 -13.15 -30.10 -37.08
C LEU A 166 -14.40 -29.28 -37.43
N ALA A 167 -14.28 -27.97 -37.69
CA ALA A 167 -15.40 -27.13 -38.14
C ALA A 167 -15.77 -27.37 -39.62
N ARG A 168 -14.92 -28.03 -40.40
CA ARG A 168 -15.20 -28.39 -41.80
C ARG A 168 -15.71 -29.83 -41.87
N GLY A 169 -16.94 -30.04 -41.41
CA GLY A 169 -17.69 -31.22 -41.82
C GLY A 169 -18.02 -31.09 -43.30
N ASP A 170 -17.28 -31.79 -44.15
CA ASP A 170 -17.73 -32.07 -45.52
C ASP A 170 -19.01 -32.94 -45.44
N PRO A 171 -20.12 -32.54 -46.09
CA PRO A 171 -21.37 -33.32 -46.13
C PRO A 171 -21.25 -34.59 -46.99
#